data_AF-A0AA38FQX2-F1
#
_entry.id   AF-A0AA38FQX2-F1
#
_cell.length_a   1.000
_cell.length_b   1.000
_cell.length_c   1.000
_cell.angle_alpha   90.00
_cell.angle_beta   90.00
_cell.angle_gamma   90.00
#
_symmetry.space_group_name_H-M   'P 1'
#
loop_
_entity.id
_entity.type
_entity.pdbx_description
1 polymer ?
#
loop_
_entity_poly.entity_id
_entity_poly.type
_entity_poly.pdbx_seq_one_letter_code
_entity_poly.pdbx_strand_id
1 'polypeptide(L)'
;VSRVRNLSDSPQHSYGREGFVHTTVAGAVLHGMKEVEVWLQTFAPGSQTPIHRHSCEEVFMVMKGNGTLLLASDSQKKYPGKPEEIAVVANSTFTIPVNVAHQ
;
A
#
# COMPACT_ATOMS: atom_id res chain seq x y z
N VAL A 1 11.22 -21.53 6.66
CA VAL A 1 10.14 -20.54 6.98
C VAL A 1 9.21 -21.17 7.99
N SER A 2 8.89 -20.50 9.11
CA SER A 2 7.91 -21.04 10.05
C SER A 2 6.50 -20.92 9.47
N ARG A 3 5.65 -21.93 9.73
CA ARG A 3 4.26 -21.96 9.25
C ARG A 3 3.38 -20.91 9.94
N VAL A 4 3.65 -20.62 11.21
CA VAL A 4 2.99 -19.59 12.00
C VAL A 4 4.04 -18.60 12.48
N ARG A 5 3.72 -17.31 12.42
CA ARG A 5 4.60 -16.20 12.82
C ARG A 5 3.83 -15.20 13.67
N ASN A 6 4.46 -14.76 14.75
CA ASN A 6 3.97 -13.64 15.54
C ASN A 6 4.37 -12.33 14.83
N LEU A 7 3.40 -11.55 14.37
CA LEU A 7 3.66 -10.33 13.62
C LEU A 7 4.27 -9.22 14.49
N SER A 8 4.04 -9.26 15.80
CA SER A 8 4.63 -8.30 16.75
C SER A 8 6.15 -8.42 16.83
N ASP A 9 6.69 -9.60 16.51
CA ASP A 9 8.14 -9.88 16.51
C ASP A 9 8.77 -9.65 15.12
N SER A 10 7.95 -9.29 14.11
CA SER A 10 8.44 -9.11 12.74
C SER A 10 9.18 -7.78 12.59
N PRO A 11 10.34 -7.74 11.89
CA PRO A 11 11.10 -6.51 11.72
C PRO A 11 10.27 -5.41 11.06
N GLN A 12 10.33 -4.21 11.66
CA GLN A 12 9.69 -3.01 11.12
C GLN A 12 10.77 -2.01 10.72
N HIS A 13 10.57 -1.32 9.61
CA HIS A 13 11.54 -0.36 9.12
C HIS A 13 10.86 0.76 8.31
N SER A 14 11.47 1.95 8.31
CA SER A 14 10.99 3.09 7.51
C SER A 14 11.60 3.15 6.11
N TYR A 15 12.72 2.45 5.89
CA TYR A 15 13.50 2.46 4.65
C TYR A 15 13.88 3.88 4.21
N GLY A 16 14.12 4.77 5.18
CA GLY A 16 14.46 6.17 4.93
C GLY A 16 13.27 7.07 4.57
N ARG A 17 12.03 6.56 4.64
CA ARG A 17 10.82 7.34 4.40
C ARG A 17 10.26 7.88 5.72
N GLU A 18 10.33 9.19 5.90
CA GLU A 18 9.79 9.84 7.09
C GLU A 18 8.28 9.58 7.23
N GLY A 19 7.84 9.33 8.47
CA GLY A 19 6.44 9.04 8.77
C GLY A 19 5.94 7.69 8.26
N PHE A 20 6.80 6.81 7.75
CA PHE A 20 6.43 5.49 7.24
C PHE A 20 7.01 4.39 8.11
N VAL A 21 6.18 3.40 8.44
CA VAL A 21 6.61 2.15 9.09
C VAL A 21 6.05 0.99 8.27
N HIS A 22 6.93 0.08 7.86
CA HIS A 22 6.60 -1.07 7.02
C HIS A 22 6.99 -2.39 7.67
N THR A 23 6.12 -3.38 7.52
CA THR A 23 6.40 -4.80 7.77
C THR A 23 5.93 -5.62 6.57
N THR A 24 6.82 -6.44 6.01
CA THR A 24 6.40 -7.47 5.05
C THR A 24 5.85 -8.67 5.83
N VAL A 25 4.52 -8.79 5.89
CA VAL A 25 3.83 -9.84 6.64
C VAL A 25 4.05 -11.20 5.99
N ALA A 26 3.88 -11.33 4.68
CA ALA A 26 4.15 -12.54 3.92
C ALA A 26 4.59 -12.11 2.51
N GLY A 27 5.75 -12.53 2.03
CA GLY A 27 6.31 -11.97 0.80
C GLY A 27 7.23 -12.92 0.07
N ALA A 28 7.55 -12.58 -1.17
CA ALA A 28 8.24 -13.49 -2.08
C ALA A 28 9.65 -13.80 -1.59
N VAL A 29 10.43 -12.76 -1.31
CA VAL A 29 11.84 -12.89 -0.91
C VAL A 29 11.99 -13.45 0.50
N LEU A 30 11.22 -12.91 1.46
CA LEU A 30 11.38 -13.26 2.87
C LEU A 30 10.71 -14.58 3.26
N HIS A 31 9.66 -14.97 2.55
CA HIS A 31 8.78 -16.07 2.96
C HIS A 31 8.47 -17.08 1.85
N GLY A 32 8.97 -16.87 0.62
CA GLY A 32 8.80 -17.81 -0.49
C GLY A 32 7.43 -17.77 -1.17
N MET A 33 6.66 -16.70 -0.96
CA MET A 33 5.38 -16.51 -1.65
C MET A 33 5.60 -16.30 -3.15
N LYS A 34 4.65 -16.69 -3.98
CA LYS A 34 4.79 -16.61 -5.46
C LYS A 34 3.69 -15.81 -6.15
N GLU A 35 2.53 -15.71 -5.51
CA GLU A 35 1.31 -15.19 -6.15
C GLU A 35 0.74 -13.99 -5.40
N VAL A 36 0.97 -13.91 -4.09
CA VAL A 36 0.52 -12.80 -3.25
C VAL A 36 1.62 -12.36 -2.28
N GLU A 37 1.71 -11.07 -2.05
CA GLU A 37 2.54 -10.46 -1.02
C GLU A 37 1.67 -9.54 -0.15
N VAL A 38 1.91 -9.54 1.15
CA VAL A 38 1.10 -8.88 2.17
C VAL A 38 1.99 -7.97 3.00
N TRP A 39 1.57 -6.71 3.13
CA TRP A 39 2.25 -5.70 3.92
C TRP A 39 1.35 -5.19 5.04
N LEU A 40 1.98 -4.80 6.15
CA LEU A 40 1.37 -3.96 7.18
C LEU A 40 2.14 -2.64 7.20
N GLN A 41 1.43 -1.55 6.96
CA GLN A 41 2.02 -0.22 6.85
C GLN A 41 1.29 0.77 7.73
N THR A 42 2.04 1.66 8.39
CA THR A 42 1.50 2.79 9.14
C THR A 42 2.11 4.07 8.63
N PHE A 43 1.26 5.09 8.47
CA PHE A 43 1.60 6.41 7.98
C PHE A 43 1.33 7.44 9.08
N ALA A 44 2.31 8.27 9.39
CA ALA A 44 2.15 9.40 10.29
C ALA A 44 1.25 10.48 9.65
N PRO A 45 0.57 11.33 10.44
CA PRO A 45 -0.25 12.41 9.91
C PRO A 45 0.51 13.28 8.90
N GLY A 46 -0.09 13.51 7.73
CA GLY A 46 0.49 14.33 6.65
C GLY A 46 1.54 13.62 5.78
N SER A 47 1.96 12.41 6.12
CA SER A 47 2.85 11.63 5.25
C SER A 47 2.11 11.09 4.01
N GLN A 48 2.88 10.83 2.95
CA GLN A 48 2.34 10.38 1.65
C GLN A 48 3.21 9.27 1.06
N THR A 49 2.60 8.46 0.20
CA THR A 49 3.37 7.64 -0.74
C THR A 49 3.95 8.51 -1.86
N PRO A 50 4.98 8.09 -2.59
CA PRO A 50 5.27 8.67 -3.90
C PRO A 50 4.10 8.41 -4.84
N ILE A 51 3.86 9.29 -5.82
CA ILE A 51 2.96 8.95 -6.93
C ILE A 51 3.60 7.80 -7.72
N HIS A 52 2.92 6.67 -7.81
CA HIS A 52 3.51 5.45 -8.38
C HIS A 52 2.47 4.56 -9.07
N ARG A 53 2.96 3.49 -9.70
CA ARG A 53 2.15 2.42 -10.31
C ARG A 53 2.92 1.11 -10.30
N HIS A 54 2.21 0.00 -10.36
CA HIS A 54 2.76 -1.34 -10.49
C HIS A 54 1.88 -2.21 -11.40
N SER A 55 2.49 -3.19 -12.06
CA SER A 55 1.80 -4.11 -12.95
C SER A 55 1.23 -5.32 -12.20
N CYS A 56 0.52 -5.06 -11.10
CA CYS A 56 -0.24 -6.03 -10.32
C CYS A 56 -1.48 -5.37 -9.72
N GLU A 57 -2.44 -6.19 -9.29
CA GLU A 57 -3.53 -5.72 -8.43
C GLU A 57 -2.97 -5.39 -7.04
N GLU A 58 -3.54 -4.38 -6.39
CA GLU A 58 -3.23 -4.05 -4.99
C GLU A 58 -4.53 -3.73 -4.25
N VAL A 59 -4.70 -4.31 -3.06
CA VAL A 59 -5.90 -4.16 -2.24
C VAL A 59 -5.50 -3.63 -0.87
N PHE A 60 -6.14 -2.53 -0.47
CA PHE A 60 -5.96 -1.93 0.85
C PHE A 60 -7.15 -2.26 1.75
N MET A 61 -6.84 -2.52 3.02
CA MET A 61 -7.79 -2.62 4.11
C MET A 61 -7.39 -1.61 5.18
N VAL A 62 -8.23 -0.61 5.44
CA VAL A 62 -7.89 0.46 6.38
C VAL A 62 -8.23 0.02 7.80
N MET A 63 -7.19 -0.38 8.54
CA MET A 63 -7.37 -0.92 9.90
C MET A 63 -7.65 0.17 10.94
N LYS A 64 -7.02 1.35 10.81
CA LYS A 64 -7.15 2.50 11.72
C LYS A 64 -6.95 3.81 10.95
N GLY A 65 -7.50 4.90 11.48
CA GLY A 65 -7.29 6.24 10.94
C GLY A 65 -8.18 6.58 9.73
N ASN A 66 -7.76 7.59 8.99
CA ASN A 66 -8.36 8.06 7.75
C ASN A 66 -7.28 8.63 6.81
N GLY A 67 -7.66 8.94 5.58
CA GLY A 67 -6.78 9.56 4.60
C GLY A 67 -7.52 9.87 3.30
N THR A 68 -6.74 10.14 2.25
CA THR A 68 -7.25 10.40 0.90
C THR A 68 -6.47 9.53 -0.08
N LEU A 69 -7.16 8.75 -0.89
CA LEU A 69 -6.62 8.10 -2.08
C LEU A 69 -6.62 9.11 -3.23
N LEU A 70 -5.48 9.32 -3.87
CA LEU A 70 -5.41 10.05 -5.14
C LEU A 70 -5.32 9.05 -6.29
N LEU A 71 -6.32 9.01 -7.17
CA LEU A 71 -6.40 8.03 -8.25
C LEU A 71 -6.42 8.69 -9.63
N ALA A 72 -5.54 8.26 -10.53
CA ALA A 72 -5.58 8.68 -11.93
C ALA A 72 -6.52 7.77 -12.73
N SER A 73 -7.84 7.98 -12.60
CA SER A 73 -8.89 7.09 -13.14
C SER A 73 -8.87 6.90 -14.67
N ASP A 74 -8.18 7.77 -15.42
CA ASP A 74 -8.02 7.67 -16.87
C ASP A 74 -6.62 7.16 -17.26
N SER A 75 -6.50 5.84 -17.42
CA SER A 75 -5.25 5.17 -17.80
C SER A 75 -4.85 5.33 -19.27
N GLN A 76 -5.70 5.93 -20.11
CA GLN A 76 -5.44 6.11 -21.55
C GLN A 76 -4.62 7.37 -21.85
N LYS A 77 -4.50 8.28 -20.86
CA LYS A 77 -3.71 9.49 -21.00
C LYS A 77 -2.21 9.19 -20.94
N LYS A 78 -1.43 10.01 -21.65
CA LYS A 78 0.05 9.94 -21.65
C LYS A 78 0.67 10.23 -20.27
N TYR A 79 -0.07 10.91 -19.40
CA TYR A 79 0.35 11.28 -18.05
C TYR A 79 -0.85 11.19 -17.09
N PRO A 80 -0.63 10.97 -15.78
CA PRO A 80 -1.72 10.76 -14.80
C PRO A 80 -2.75 11.89 -14.74
N GLY A 81 -2.32 13.13 -14.99
CA GLY A 81 -3.19 14.30 -14.93
C GLY A 81 -3.61 14.66 -13.50
N LYS A 82 -4.75 15.33 -13.37
CA LYS A 82 -5.34 15.65 -12.06
C LYS A 82 -6.01 14.38 -11.50
N PRO A 83 -5.65 13.93 -10.27
CA PRO A 83 -6.27 12.76 -9.68
C PRO A 83 -7.70 13.05 -9.20
N GLU A 84 -8.49 11.99 -9.09
CA GLU A 84 -9.68 11.97 -8.24
C GLU A 84 -9.25 11.82 -6.79
N GLU A 85 -9.89 12.57 -5.89
CA GLU A 85 -9.64 12.52 -4.45
C GLU A 85 -10.76 11.75 -3.76
N ILE A 86 -10.42 10.62 -3.15
CA ILE A 86 -11.39 9.70 -2.55
C ILE A 86 -11.06 9.57 -1.06
N ALA A 87 -12.00 9.91 -0.19
CA ALA A 87 -11.81 9.75 1.25
C ALA A 87 -11.76 8.26 1.63
N VAL A 88 -10.77 7.89 2.45
CA VAL A 88 -10.65 6.55 3.03
C VAL A 88 -10.73 6.64 4.55
N VAL A 89 -11.44 5.69 5.16
CA VAL A 89 -11.72 5.69 6.61
C VAL A 89 -11.51 4.29 7.18
N ALA A 90 -11.33 4.17 8.50
CA ALA A 90 -11.24 2.87 9.16
C ALA A 90 -12.42 1.95 8.78
N ASN A 91 -12.14 0.65 8.63
CA ASN A 91 -13.08 -0.37 8.19
C ASN A 91 -13.58 -0.22 6.73
N SER A 92 -12.83 0.51 5.89
CA SER A 92 -13.03 0.54 4.44
C SER A 92 -11.99 -0.31 3.71
N THR A 93 -12.30 -0.67 2.47
CA THR A 93 -11.38 -1.33 1.53
C THR A 93 -11.48 -0.67 0.16
N PHE A 94 -10.36 -0.69 -0.57
CA PHE A 94 -10.31 -0.25 -1.95
C PHE A 94 -9.26 -1.06 -2.72
N THR A 95 -9.44 -1.09 -4.03
CA THR A 95 -8.53 -1.80 -4.96
C THR A 95 -7.95 -0.79 -5.93
N ILE A 96 -6.65 -0.88 -6.15
CA ILE A 96 -5.95 -0.15 -7.19
C ILE A 96 -5.95 -1.04 -8.45
N PRO A 97 -6.59 -0.61 -9.55
CA PRO A 97 -6.54 -1.36 -10.79
C PRO A 97 -5.11 -1.44 -11.32
N VAL A 98 -4.81 -2.54 -12.04
CA VAL A 98 -3.49 -2.82 -12.57
C VAL A 98 -2.93 -1.61 -13.33
N ASN A 99 -1.71 -1.20 -12.97
CA ASN A 99 -0.93 -0.16 -13.63
C ASN A 99 -1.56 1.25 -13.62
N VAL A 100 -2.55 1.49 -12.76
CA VAL A 100 -3.10 2.83 -12.53
C VAL A 100 -2.20 3.63 -11.59
N ALA A 101 -1.88 4.87 -11.98
CA ALA A 101 -1.09 5.76 -11.15
C ALA A 101 -1.92 6.25 -9.95
N HIS A 102 -1.33 6.19 -8.76
CA HIS A 102 -2.01 6.52 -7.51
C HIS A 102 -1.04 7.04 -6.44
N GLN A 103 -1.60 7.58 -5.37
CA GLN A 103 -0.89 8.01 -4.15
C GLN A 103 -1.71 7.72 -2.89
#